data_AF-A0A7Y2QA24-F1
#
_entry.id   AF-A0A7Y2QA24-F1
#
_cell.length_a   1.000
_cell.length_b   1.000
_cell.length_c   1.000
_cell.angle_alpha   90.00
_cell.angle_beta   90.00
_cell.angle_gamma   90.00
#
_symmetry.space_group_name_H-M   'P 1'
#
loop_
_entity.id
_entity.type
_entity.pdbx_description
1 polymer ?
#
loop_
_entity_poly.entity_id
_entity_poly.type
_entity_poly.pdbx_seq_one_letter_code
_entity_poly.pdbx_strand_id
1 'polypeptide(L)'
;MKSSFISSSAIQNAMRLTIRQSQNQMVKASIEATTKTYADIGVSLGIDAAKSVNYARELDRISSFKDSNSTVNLRLEMSQSGLADVQKASDALVKNLTALKGSQASTAITVTLQSSAAALSQLLDTGNMITGGEYLFSGVNTDVPPLTDRSATVEADIVTALNTYATGLSKPVSALTAAEIDTFMTSTLEPRFSAAA
;
A
#
# COMPACT_ATOMS: atom_id res chain seq x y z
N MET A 1 -33.54 41.62 -69.41
CA MET A 1 -32.29 41.44 -68.64
C MET A 1 -32.48 41.15 -67.14
N LYS A 2 -33.70 41.11 -66.55
CA LYS A 2 -33.89 40.84 -65.10
C LYS A 2 -33.92 39.35 -64.70
N SER A 3 -34.27 38.44 -65.62
CA SER A 3 -34.30 36.98 -65.38
C SER A 3 -32.91 36.39 -65.15
N SER A 4 -31.89 36.84 -65.91
CA SER A 4 -30.52 36.36 -65.78
C SER A 4 -29.90 36.63 -64.40
N PHE A 5 -30.18 37.79 -63.79
CA PHE A 5 -29.72 38.12 -62.42
C PHE A 5 -30.37 37.23 -61.35
N ILE A 6 -31.65 36.88 -61.51
CA ILE A 6 -32.38 35.99 -60.60
C ILE A 6 -31.80 34.57 -60.69
N SER A 7 -31.53 34.08 -61.90
CA SER A 7 -30.89 32.77 -62.10
C SER A 7 -29.46 32.72 -61.57
N SER A 8 -28.66 33.77 -61.77
CA SER A 8 -27.31 33.85 -61.21
C SER A 8 -27.31 33.89 -59.67
N SER A 9 -28.24 34.63 -59.07
CA SER A 9 -28.40 34.66 -57.60
C SER A 9 -28.86 33.32 -57.03
N ALA A 10 -29.79 32.63 -57.71
CA ALA A 10 -30.24 31.30 -57.32
C ALA A 10 -29.09 30.27 -57.38
N ILE A 11 -28.26 30.30 -58.45
CA ILE A 11 -27.09 29.44 -58.58
C ILE A 11 -26.03 29.76 -57.50
N GLN A 12 -25.75 31.04 -57.23
CA GLN A 12 -24.81 31.43 -56.18
C GLN A 12 -25.28 30.98 -54.78
N ASN A 13 -26.57 31.11 -54.49
CA ASN A 13 -27.15 30.64 -53.23
C ASN A 13 -27.11 29.11 -53.13
N ALA A 14 -27.38 28.39 -54.22
CA ALA A 14 -27.24 26.94 -54.28
C ALA A 14 -25.80 26.50 -54.04
N MET A 15 -24.81 27.13 -54.69
CA MET A 15 -23.39 26.83 -54.43
C MET A 15 -22.99 27.13 -52.98
N ARG A 16 -23.46 28.23 -52.40
CA ARG A 16 -23.21 28.55 -50.98
C ARG A 16 -23.83 27.50 -50.06
N LEU A 17 -25.01 26.99 -50.38
CA LEU A 17 -25.65 25.91 -49.64
C LEU A 17 -24.82 24.62 -49.71
N THR A 18 -24.39 24.23 -50.92
CA THR A 18 -23.54 23.05 -51.13
C THR A 18 -22.22 23.17 -50.37
N ILE A 19 -21.54 24.32 -50.42
CA ILE A 19 -20.29 24.55 -49.67
C ILE A 19 -20.53 24.38 -48.16
N ARG A 20 -21.62 24.94 -47.62
CA ARG A 20 -21.97 24.77 -46.19
C ARG A 20 -22.29 23.32 -45.85
N GLN A 21 -22.92 22.58 -46.75
CA GLN A 21 -23.19 21.14 -46.55
C GLN A 21 -21.89 20.33 -46.55
N SER A 22 -20.98 20.57 -47.51
CA SER A 22 -19.67 19.91 -47.57
C SER A 22 -18.81 20.24 -46.34
N GLN A 23 -18.83 21.49 -45.86
CA GLN A 23 -18.13 21.87 -44.62
C GLN A 23 -18.69 21.12 -43.40
N ASN A 24 -20.01 20.99 -43.27
CA ASN A 24 -20.61 20.21 -42.19
C ASN A 24 -20.28 18.72 -42.29
N GLN A 25 -20.30 18.13 -43.49
CA GLN A 25 -19.91 16.73 -43.70
C GLN A 25 -18.42 16.51 -43.37
N MET A 26 -17.55 17.46 -43.72
CA MET A 26 -16.13 17.41 -43.38
C MET A 26 -15.91 17.44 -41.86
N VAL A 27 -16.63 18.31 -41.13
CA VAL A 27 -16.56 18.35 -39.66
C VAL A 27 -17.04 17.03 -39.04
N LYS A 28 -18.18 16.49 -39.50
CA LYS A 28 -18.68 15.19 -39.05
C LYS A 28 -17.68 14.07 -39.33
N ALA A 29 -17.21 13.95 -40.57
CA ALA A 29 -16.23 12.95 -40.94
C ALA A 29 -14.91 13.08 -40.14
N SER A 30 -14.49 14.30 -39.82
CA SER A 30 -13.33 14.53 -38.96
C SER A 30 -13.57 14.02 -37.53
N ILE A 31 -14.74 14.28 -36.96
CA ILE A 31 -15.12 13.78 -35.62
C ILE A 31 -15.18 12.24 -35.64
N GLU A 32 -15.82 11.66 -36.66
CA GLU A 32 -15.95 10.21 -36.83
C GLU A 32 -14.60 9.53 -37.07
N ALA A 33 -13.69 10.19 -37.80
CA ALA A 33 -12.33 9.68 -38.00
C ALA A 33 -11.52 9.66 -36.70
N THR A 34 -11.66 10.67 -35.84
CA THR A 34 -10.96 10.73 -34.55
C THR A 34 -11.56 9.79 -33.51
N THR A 35 -12.89 9.75 -33.39
CA THR A 35 -13.59 8.97 -32.37
C THR A 35 -13.84 7.53 -32.78
N LYS A 36 -13.76 7.22 -34.10
CA LYS A 36 -14.15 5.94 -34.71
C LYS A 36 -15.62 5.55 -34.49
N THR A 37 -16.44 6.51 -34.10
CA THR A 37 -17.89 6.34 -33.85
C THR A 37 -18.66 7.40 -34.62
N TYR A 38 -19.92 7.13 -34.98
CA TYR A 38 -20.77 8.12 -35.64
C TYR A 38 -20.90 9.41 -34.81
N ALA A 39 -20.81 10.57 -35.46
CA ALA A 39 -20.90 11.86 -34.80
C ALA A 39 -22.32 12.12 -34.26
N ASP A 40 -23.32 11.51 -34.89
CA ASP A 40 -24.70 11.50 -34.43
C ASP A 40 -25.26 10.07 -34.49
N ILE A 41 -25.04 9.32 -33.41
CA ILE A 41 -25.54 7.96 -33.23
C ILE A 41 -27.08 7.89 -33.24
N GLY A 42 -27.80 8.95 -32.87
CA GLY A 42 -29.25 8.98 -32.84
C GLY A 42 -29.86 8.99 -34.23
N VAL A 43 -29.32 9.81 -35.13
CA VAL A 43 -29.75 9.85 -36.55
C VAL A 43 -29.22 8.65 -37.33
N SER A 44 -27.99 8.20 -37.04
CA SER A 44 -27.35 7.13 -37.82
C SER A 44 -27.82 5.71 -37.44
N LEU A 45 -28.15 5.45 -36.17
CA LEU A 45 -28.59 4.11 -35.71
C LEU A 45 -30.08 4.05 -35.31
N GLY A 46 -30.77 5.18 -35.16
CA GLY A 46 -32.18 5.22 -34.78
C GLY A 46 -32.44 4.50 -33.45
N ILE A 47 -33.23 3.42 -33.48
CA ILE A 47 -33.58 2.64 -32.28
C ILE A 47 -32.36 1.95 -31.66
N ASP A 48 -31.37 1.54 -32.48
CA ASP A 48 -30.16 0.88 -31.97
C ASP A 48 -29.20 1.84 -31.25
N ALA A 49 -29.42 3.15 -31.36
CA ALA A 49 -28.68 4.15 -30.58
C ALA A 49 -28.83 3.91 -29.07
N ALA A 50 -30.03 3.48 -28.62
CA ALA A 50 -30.26 3.15 -27.21
C ALA A 50 -29.38 1.97 -26.74
N LYS A 51 -29.19 0.95 -27.58
CA LYS A 51 -28.29 -0.18 -27.29
C LYS A 51 -26.83 0.27 -27.23
N SER A 52 -26.40 1.10 -28.19
CA SER A 52 -25.03 1.65 -28.21
C SER A 52 -24.72 2.45 -26.95
N VAL A 53 -25.62 3.33 -26.52
CA VAL A 53 -25.46 4.12 -25.28
C VAL A 53 -25.47 3.23 -24.03
N ASN A 54 -26.26 2.15 -24.02
CA ASN A 54 -26.22 1.18 -22.92
C ASN A 54 -24.89 0.43 -22.87
N TYR A 55 -24.33 0.01 -24.01
CA TYR A 55 -23.01 -0.64 -24.04
C TYR A 55 -21.88 0.31 -23.64
N ALA A 56 -21.92 1.58 -24.05
CA ALA A 56 -20.94 2.56 -23.60
C ALA A 56 -20.96 2.71 -22.07
N ARG A 57 -22.15 2.82 -21.47
CA ARG A 57 -22.31 2.87 -20.01
C ARG A 57 -21.82 1.60 -19.31
N GLU A 58 -22.09 0.43 -19.89
CA GLU A 58 -21.60 -0.83 -19.32
C GLU A 58 -20.08 -0.95 -19.44
N LEU A 59 -19.47 -0.46 -20.52
CA LEU A 59 -18.01 -0.39 -20.67
C LEU A 59 -17.39 0.55 -19.62
N ASP A 60 -17.98 1.72 -19.38
CA ASP A 60 -17.51 2.63 -18.34
C ASP A 60 -17.60 1.99 -16.95
N ARG A 61 -18.69 1.26 -16.68
CA ARG A 61 -18.87 0.50 -15.44
C ARG A 61 -17.84 -0.61 -15.28
N ILE A 62 -17.58 -1.39 -16.34
CA ILE A 62 -16.54 -2.42 -16.36
C ILE A 62 -15.16 -1.79 -16.15
N SER A 63 -14.88 -0.62 -16.72
CA SER A 63 -13.63 0.11 -16.49
C SER A 63 -13.49 0.49 -15.02
N SER A 64 -14.53 1.04 -14.40
CA SER A 64 -14.53 1.38 -12.97
C SER A 64 -14.31 0.14 -12.08
N PHE A 65 -14.89 -1.01 -12.43
CA PHE A 65 -14.62 -2.27 -11.72
C PHE A 65 -13.17 -2.73 -11.92
N LYS A 66 -12.60 -2.56 -13.11
CA LYS A 66 -11.20 -2.89 -13.37
C LYS A 66 -10.26 -2.03 -12.52
N ASP A 67 -10.53 -0.73 -12.41
CA ASP A 67 -9.73 0.20 -11.60
C ASP A 67 -9.82 -0.13 -10.10
N SER A 68 -11.03 -0.48 -9.64
CA SER A 68 -11.27 -0.93 -8.27
C SER A 68 -10.49 -2.22 -7.97
N ASN A 69 -10.57 -3.21 -8.87
CA ASN A 69 -9.84 -4.46 -8.74
C ASN A 69 -8.32 -4.26 -8.81
N SER A 70 -7.83 -3.31 -9.61
CA SER A 70 -6.41 -2.95 -9.65
C SER A 70 -5.92 -2.41 -8.31
N THR A 71 -6.74 -1.61 -7.63
CA THR A 71 -6.42 -1.09 -6.29
C THR A 71 -6.38 -2.22 -5.25
N VAL A 72 -7.34 -3.15 -5.32
CA VAL A 72 -7.35 -4.35 -4.46
C VAL A 72 -6.12 -5.21 -4.74
N ASN A 73 -5.77 -5.44 -6.00
CA ASN A 73 -4.61 -6.23 -6.37
C ASN A 73 -3.32 -5.61 -5.84
N LEU A 74 -3.16 -4.29 -5.95
CA LEU A 74 -2.04 -3.57 -5.36
C LEU A 74 -1.97 -3.77 -3.83
N ARG A 75 -3.10 -3.63 -3.12
CA ARG A 75 -3.14 -3.86 -1.66
C ARG A 75 -2.75 -5.30 -1.30
N LEU A 76 -3.21 -6.29 -2.07
CA LEU A 76 -2.87 -7.71 -1.85
C LEU A 76 -1.39 -7.99 -2.12
N GLU A 77 -0.83 -7.46 -3.21
CA GLU A 77 0.59 -7.60 -3.54
C GLU A 77 1.48 -6.98 -2.46
N MET A 78 1.16 -5.77 -2.03
CA MET A 78 1.87 -5.09 -0.93
C MET A 78 1.75 -5.89 0.37
N SER A 79 0.57 -6.45 0.66
CA SER A 79 0.36 -7.25 1.88
C SER A 79 1.19 -8.54 1.82
N GLN A 80 1.19 -9.23 0.68
CA GLN A 80 1.95 -10.45 0.49
C GLN A 80 3.47 -10.19 0.55
N SER A 81 3.95 -9.09 -0.02
CA SER A 81 5.35 -8.69 0.07
C SER A 81 5.73 -8.35 1.51
N GLY A 82 4.92 -7.55 2.20
CA GLY A 82 5.14 -7.20 3.60
C GLY A 82 5.18 -8.45 4.48
N LEU A 83 4.23 -9.39 4.32
CA LEU A 83 4.23 -10.65 5.06
C LEU A 83 5.48 -11.52 4.77
N ALA A 84 5.96 -11.54 3.51
CA ALA A 84 7.19 -12.25 3.17
C ALA A 84 8.43 -11.62 3.82
N ASP A 85 8.47 -10.30 3.94
CA ASP A 85 9.58 -9.60 4.59
C ASP A 85 9.52 -9.77 6.12
N VAL A 86 8.32 -9.76 6.71
CA VAL A 86 8.09 -10.14 8.12
C VAL A 86 8.60 -11.56 8.40
N GLN A 87 8.29 -12.51 7.52
CA GLN A 87 8.76 -13.89 7.65
C GLN A 87 10.30 -13.96 7.62
N LYS A 88 10.95 -13.32 6.65
CA LYS A 88 12.42 -13.30 6.55
C LYS A 88 13.08 -12.66 7.78
N ALA A 89 12.54 -11.54 8.26
CA ALA A 89 13.04 -10.87 9.46
C ALA A 89 12.90 -11.76 10.70
N SER A 90 11.76 -12.47 10.81
CA SER A 90 11.51 -13.41 11.90
C SER A 90 12.45 -14.62 11.85
N ASP A 91 12.66 -15.22 10.68
CA ASP A 91 13.58 -16.34 10.48
C ASP A 91 15.03 -15.92 10.80
N ALA A 92 15.43 -14.72 10.38
CA ALA A 92 16.74 -14.16 10.71
C ALA A 92 16.90 -13.97 12.22
N LEU A 93 15.89 -13.44 12.91
CA LEU A 93 15.89 -13.27 14.36
C LEU A 93 16.02 -14.62 15.08
N VAL A 94 15.21 -15.62 14.72
CA VAL A 94 15.27 -16.96 15.33
C VAL A 94 16.62 -17.62 15.09
N LYS A 95 17.18 -17.51 13.88
CA LYS A 95 18.51 -18.03 13.56
C LYS A 95 19.59 -17.38 14.41
N ASN A 96 19.56 -16.06 14.54
CA ASN A 96 20.52 -15.29 15.33
C ASN A 96 20.46 -15.67 16.81
N LEU A 97 19.26 -15.74 17.39
CA LEU A 97 19.05 -16.12 18.80
C LEU A 97 19.43 -17.59 19.06
N THR A 98 19.16 -18.49 18.12
CA THR A 98 19.55 -19.90 18.23
C THR A 98 21.07 -20.06 18.18
N ALA A 99 21.76 -19.32 17.31
CA ALA A 99 23.21 -19.32 17.24
C ALA A 99 23.86 -18.80 18.53
N LEU A 100 23.21 -17.83 19.19
CA LEU A 100 23.68 -17.28 20.47
C LEU A 100 23.68 -18.32 21.60
N LYS A 101 22.69 -19.21 21.66
CA LYS A 101 22.65 -20.28 22.66
C LYS A 101 23.88 -21.19 22.64
N GLY A 102 24.56 -21.28 21.48
CA GLY A 102 25.78 -22.08 21.31
C GLY A 102 27.09 -21.34 21.56
N SER A 103 27.07 -20.03 21.82
CA SER A 103 28.30 -19.20 21.92
C SER A 103 28.26 -18.24 23.10
N GLN A 104 29.26 -18.35 23.99
CA GLN A 104 29.41 -17.47 25.16
C GLN A 104 30.43 -16.33 24.94
N ALA A 105 30.87 -16.12 23.71
CA ALA A 105 31.83 -15.06 23.40
C ALA A 105 31.15 -13.69 23.42
N SER A 106 31.67 -12.75 24.24
CA SER A 106 31.12 -11.39 24.39
C SER A 106 30.90 -10.66 23.05
N THR A 107 31.84 -10.78 22.10
CA THR A 107 31.70 -10.20 20.76
C THR A 107 30.54 -10.81 19.97
N ALA A 108 30.31 -12.12 20.09
CA ALA A 108 29.20 -12.80 19.42
C ALA A 108 27.85 -12.36 20.02
N ILE A 109 27.80 -12.15 21.34
CA ILE A 109 26.61 -11.62 22.04
C ILE A 109 26.25 -10.23 21.51
N THR A 110 27.20 -9.31 21.45
CA THR A 110 26.96 -7.93 20.97
C THR A 110 26.50 -7.90 19.51
N VAL A 111 27.14 -8.67 18.63
CA VAL A 111 26.76 -8.72 17.20
C VAL A 111 25.37 -9.32 17.02
N THR A 112 25.05 -10.39 17.74
CA THR A 112 23.70 -10.98 17.69
C THR A 112 22.65 -10.03 18.24
N LEU A 113 22.93 -9.30 19.33
CA LEU A 113 22.01 -8.31 19.88
C LEU A 113 21.72 -7.19 18.87
N GLN A 114 22.77 -6.63 18.26
CA GLN A 114 22.64 -5.61 17.22
C GLN A 114 21.79 -6.10 16.03
N SER A 115 22.07 -7.32 15.55
CA SER A 115 21.34 -7.89 14.43
C SER A 115 19.88 -8.22 14.78
N SER A 116 19.62 -8.64 16.02
CA SER A 116 18.27 -8.91 16.52
C SER A 116 17.45 -7.62 16.66
N ALA A 117 18.07 -6.55 17.16
CA ALA A 117 17.45 -5.22 17.22
C ALA A 117 17.13 -4.69 15.81
N ALA A 118 18.03 -4.86 14.86
CA ALA A 118 17.78 -4.49 13.46
C ALA A 118 16.63 -5.30 12.84
N ALA A 119 16.56 -6.61 13.10
CA ALA A 119 15.46 -7.45 12.62
C ALA A 119 14.10 -7.05 13.24
N LEU A 120 14.09 -6.67 14.52
CA LEU A 120 12.90 -6.16 15.19
C LEU A 120 12.47 -4.80 14.62
N SER A 121 13.41 -3.88 14.39
CA SER A 121 13.11 -2.59 13.73
C SER A 121 12.49 -2.82 12.35
N GLN A 122 13.10 -3.71 11.56
CA GLN A 122 12.58 -4.06 10.24
C GLN A 122 11.16 -4.64 10.30
N LEU A 123 10.87 -5.48 11.30
CA LEU A 123 9.52 -6.00 11.54
C LEU A 123 8.51 -4.88 11.83
N LEU A 124 8.89 -3.91 12.68
CA LEU A 124 8.05 -2.76 12.98
C LEU A 124 7.84 -1.87 11.76
N ASP A 125 8.89 -1.61 10.98
CA ASP A 125 8.82 -0.80 9.76
C ASP A 125 7.89 -1.46 8.72
N THR A 126 8.02 -2.77 8.51
CA THR A 126 7.14 -3.51 7.61
C THR A 126 5.71 -3.57 8.16
N GLY A 127 5.51 -3.77 9.46
CA GLY A 127 4.18 -3.76 10.07
C GLY A 127 3.49 -2.38 10.02
N ASN A 128 4.27 -1.30 10.00
CA ASN A 128 3.78 0.07 9.87
C ASN A 128 3.85 0.60 8.43
N MET A 129 3.90 -0.27 7.42
CA MET A 129 3.96 0.12 6.02
C MET A 129 2.69 0.89 5.59
N ILE A 130 2.90 1.99 4.85
CA ILE A 130 1.84 2.89 4.36
C ILE A 130 1.67 2.70 2.85
N THR A 131 0.44 2.56 2.38
CA THR A 131 0.09 2.55 0.95
C THR A 131 -1.07 3.51 0.71
N GLY A 132 -0.88 4.52 -0.15
CA GLY A 132 -1.93 5.50 -0.45
C GLY A 132 -2.37 6.37 0.73
N GLY A 133 -1.51 6.54 1.75
CA GLY A 133 -1.81 7.32 2.96
C GLY A 133 -2.43 6.52 4.10
N GLU A 134 -2.72 5.23 3.90
CA GLU A 134 -3.29 4.34 4.91
C GLU A 134 -2.27 3.27 5.35
N TYR A 135 -2.29 2.91 6.63
CA TYR A 135 -1.52 1.77 7.13
C TYR A 135 -2.11 0.45 6.61
N LEU A 136 -1.26 -0.40 6.02
CA LEU A 136 -1.71 -1.62 5.35
C LEU A 136 -2.16 -2.71 6.33
N PHE A 137 -1.54 -2.79 7.51
CA PHE A 137 -1.76 -3.84 8.49
C PHE A 137 -2.60 -3.40 9.70
N SER A 138 -3.17 -2.19 9.70
CA SER A 138 -3.97 -1.69 10.82
C SER A 138 -5.46 -2.05 10.77
N GLY A 139 -5.87 -2.84 9.77
CA GLY A 139 -7.24 -3.32 9.63
C GLY A 139 -8.21 -2.17 9.34
N VAL A 140 -9.12 -1.89 10.28
CA VAL A 140 -10.13 -0.82 10.13
C VAL A 140 -9.63 0.56 10.55
N ASN A 141 -8.55 0.63 11.34
CA ASN A 141 -8.04 1.88 11.88
C ASN A 141 -6.81 2.34 11.09
N THR A 142 -7.04 2.78 9.85
CA THR A 142 -6.00 3.13 8.87
C THR A 142 -5.19 4.38 9.18
N ASP A 143 -5.62 5.16 10.17
CA ASP A 143 -5.04 6.47 10.51
C ASP A 143 -3.97 6.40 11.62
N VAL A 144 -3.78 5.23 12.23
CA VAL A 144 -2.86 5.03 13.35
C VAL A 144 -1.90 3.88 13.05
N PRO A 145 -0.58 4.02 13.35
CA PRO A 145 0.37 2.94 13.19
C PRO A 145 -0.05 1.72 14.05
N PRO A 146 -0.15 0.52 13.45
CA PRO A 146 -0.61 -0.66 14.17
C PRO A 146 0.39 -1.19 15.19
N LEU A 147 1.69 -1.01 14.95
CA LEU A 147 2.76 -1.46 15.84
C LEU A 147 3.47 -0.26 16.47
N THR A 148 3.60 -0.29 17.79
CA THR A 148 4.37 0.70 18.55
C THR A 148 5.65 0.06 19.07
N ASP A 149 6.77 0.73 18.88
CA ASP A 149 8.04 0.29 19.48
C ASP A 149 7.97 0.44 21.01
N ARG A 150 8.11 -0.69 21.70
CA ARG A 150 8.16 -0.75 23.16
C ARG A 150 9.54 -1.09 23.70
N SER A 151 10.56 -1.20 22.85
CA SER A 151 11.90 -1.65 23.21
C SER A 151 12.49 -0.83 24.36
N ALA A 152 12.38 0.50 24.30
CA ALA A 152 12.86 1.40 25.36
C ALA A 152 12.10 1.22 26.69
N THR A 153 10.80 0.94 26.64
CA THR A 153 10.00 0.69 27.86
C THR A 153 10.40 -0.63 28.51
N VAL A 154 10.58 -1.67 27.69
CA VAL A 154 11.00 -3.00 28.15
C VAL A 154 12.42 -2.95 28.73
N GLU A 155 13.34 -2.24 28.09
CA GLU A 155 14.70 -2.07 28.58
C GLU A 155 14.72 -1.36 29.95
N ALA A 156 13.99 -0.27 30.10
CA ALA A 156 13.89 0.46 31.35
C ALA A 156 13.30 -0.40 32.50
N ASP A 157 12.31 -1.23 32.18
CA ASP A 157 11.66 -2.14 33.13
C ASP A 157 12.61 -3.28 33.57
N ILE A 158 13.37 -3.86 32.64
CA ILE A 158 14.41 -4.85 32.95
C ILE A 158 15.50 -4.25 33.85
N VAL A 159 15.98 -3.04 33.52
CA VAL A 159 16.97 -2.34 34.34
C VAL A 159 16.42 -2.03 35.73
N THR A 160 15.15 -1.62 35.84
CA THR A 160 14.49 -1.36 37.13
C THR A 160 14.37 -2.63 37.96
N ALA A 161 13.98 -3.76 37.34
CA ALA A 161 13.91 -5.06 38.01
C ALA A 161 15.29 -5.53 38.50
N LEU A 162 16.33 -5.36 37.68
CA LEU A 162 17.71 -5.71 38.05
C LEU A 162 18.21 -4.88 39.25
N ASN A 163 17.95 -3.58 39.23
CA ASN A 163 18.31 -2.71 40.36
C ASN A 163 17.55 -3.10 41.63
N THR A 164 16.25 -3.40 41.52
CA THR A 164 15.43 -3.84 42.66
C THR A 164 15.98 -5.14 43.27
N TYR A 165 16.32 -6.12 42.42
CA TYR A 165 16.95 -7.37 42.85
C TYR A 165 18.29 -7.14 43.56
N ALA A 166 19.16 -6.29 43.00
CA ALA A 166 20.45 -5.94 43.60
C ALA A 166 20.29 -5.25 44.97
N THR A 167 19.32 -4.34 45.12
CA THR A 167 19.01 -3.69 46.40
C THR A 167 18.48 -4.68 47.45
N GLY A 168 17.70 -5.68 47.04
CA GLY A 168 17.24 -6.76 47.94
C GLY A 168 18.40 -7.60 48.50
N LEU A 169 19.51 -7.71 47.75
CA LEU A 169 20.74 -8.36 48.17
C LEU A 169 21.72 -7.42 48.89
N SER A 170 21.36 -6.13 49.06
CA SER A 170 22.24 -5.08 49.61
C SER A 170 23.57 -4.95 48.85
N LYS A 171 23.57 -5.18 47.54
CA LYS A 171 24.76 -5.09 46.67
C LYS A 171 24.53 -4.10 45.53
N PRO A 172 25.57 -3.37 45.06
CA PRO A 172 25.49 -2.68 43.78
C PRO A 172 25.45 -3.71 42.64
N VAL A 173 24.82 -3.35 41.51
CA VAL A 173 24.71 -4.23 40.32
C VAL A 173 26.09 -4.71 39.83
N SER A 174 27.14 -3.90 40.00
CA SER A 174 28.52 -4.23 39.64
C SER A 174 29.17 -5.31 40.53
N ALA A 175 28.58 -5.65 41.68
CA ALA A 175 29.08 -6.65 42.62
C ALA A 175 28.24 -7.95 42.64
N LEU A 176 27.28 -8.10 41.72
CA LEU A 176 26.52 -9.33 41.54
C LEU A 176 27.44 -10.46 41.04
N THR A 177 27.37 -11.61 41.68
CA THR A 177 28.06 -12.83 41.24
C THR A 177 27.32 -13.50 40.08
N ALA A 178 28.01 -14.36 39.32
CA ALA A 178 27.41 -15.10 38.22
C ALA A 178 26.19 -15.93 38.67
N ALA A 179 26.23 -16.54 39.86
CA ALA A 179 25.10 -17.30 40.41
C ALA A 179 23.90 -16.42 40.80
N GLU A 180 24.16 -15.19 41.26
CA GLU A 180 23.10 -14.22 41.60
C GLU A 180 22.45 -13.65 40.34
N ILE A 181 23.22 -13.43 39.27
CA ILE A 181 22.69 -13.06 37.94
C ILE A 181 21.87 -14.22 37.38
N ASP A 182 22.35 -15.46 37.46
CA ASP A 182 21.60 -16.64 36.98
C ASP A 182 20.27 -16.82 37.74
N THR A 183 20.27 -16.57 39.05
CA THR A 183 19.05 -16.55 39.86
C THR A 183 18.10 -15.43 39.42
N PHE A 184 18.60 -14.23 39.10
CA PHE A 184 17.76 -13.16 38.55
C PHE A 184 17.16 -13.54 37.19
N MET A 185 17.97 -14.11 36.30
CA MET A 185 17.54 -14.54 34.96
C MET A 185 16.44 -15.60 35.05
N THR A 186 16.59 -16.61 35.91
CA THR A 186 15.65 -17.74 36.03
C THR A 186 14.41 -17.45 36.88
N SER A 187 14.56 -16.68 37.98
CA SER A 187 13.45 -16.45 38.93
C SER A 187 12.64 -15.18 38.64
N THR A 188 13.26 -14.18 38.01
CA THR A 188 12.66 -12.84 37.83
C THR A 188 12.49 -12.49 36.37
N LEU A 189 13.45 -12.82 35.51
CA LEU A 189 13.40 -12.43 34.10
C LEU A 189 12.63 -13.44 33.23
N GLU A 190 12.96 -14.73 33.29
CA GLU A 190 12.32 -15.80 32.51
C GLU A 190 10.80 -15.89 32.74
N PRO A 191 10.28 -15.78 33.97
CA PRO A 191 8.83 -15.76 34.19
C PRO A 191 8.13 -14.59 33.52
N ARG A 192 8.80 -13.45 33.31
CA ARG A 192 8.19 -12.30 32.63
C ARG A 192 8.03 -12.51 31.12
N PHE A 193 8.80 -13.42 30.53
CA PHE A 193 8.69 -13.79 29.12
C PHE A 193 7.88 -15.08 28.89
N SER A 194 7.79 -15.96 29.90
CA SER A 194 7.05 -17.23 29.82
C SER A 194 5.65 -17.18 30.44
N ALA A 195 5.39 -16.26 31.37
CA ALA A 195 4.08 -16.04 31.99
C ALA A 195 3.24 -14.99 31.25
N ALA A 196 3.46 -14.79 29.95
CA ALA A 196 2.52 -14.10 29.08
C ALA A 196 1.28 -14.98 28.86
N ALA A 197 0.38 -14.96 29.85
CA ALA A 197 -1.02 -15.34 29.74
C ALA A 197 -1.88 -14.09 30.02
#